data_AF-A0A535BI41-F1
#
_entry.id   AF-A0A535BI41-F1
#
_cell.length_a   1.000
_cell.length_b   1.000
_cell.length_c   1.000
_cell.angle_alpha   90.00
_cell.angle_beta   90.00
_cell.angle_gamma   90.00
#
_symmetry.space_group_name_H-M   'P 1'
#
loop_
_entity.id
_entity.type
_entity.pdbx_description
1 polymer ?
#
loop_
_entity_poly.entity_id
_entity_poly.type
_entity_poly.pdbx_seq_one_letter_code
_entity_poly.pdbx_strand_id
1 'polypeptide(L)'
;MKIPRWFTRNRLVSHLRIATTVTLMSAAAAMAFVAVKPSGPLWAKSDSKNAINKFSQNRAALFRNKLAMPGPEREGGPTAAAEQAYANRAYPAAYVPVAATLNARAAFRTSQARGNSNIGVWNLIGPSTTNFPDVLTFSGAPYVDSGRITALAIDPSCNNTTCRVWAAAAGGGVWRTDNALSTSGPSWTFISGSFATNAIGTLTYDAAHTTLYAGTGEPNSSGDSEAGFGVYKSTDGGNSWTHLASNTSVPAGSGVDCDAVFG
;
A
#
# COMPACT_ATOMS: atom_id res chain seq x y z
N MET A 1 -92.08 1.71 26.87
CA MET A 1 -92.08 0.31 27.37
C MET A 1 -91.53 -0.56 26.23
N LYS A 2 -90.57 -1.46 26.52
CA LYS A 2 -89.76 -2.32 25.62
C LYS A 2 -88.39 -1.77 25.15
N ILE A 3 -87.37 -2.44 25.69
CA ILE A 3 -85.98 -2.73 25.28
C ILE A 3 -85.52 -2.25 23.87
N PRO A 4 -84.26 -1.82 23.75
CA PRO A 4 -83.41 -2.32 22.67
C PRO A 4 -82.06 -2.90 23.15
N ARG A 5 -81.89 -4.17 22.80
CA ARG A 5 -80.68 -4.92 22.40
C ARG A 5 -79.32 -4.23 22.53
N TRP A 6 -78.47 -4.79 23.39
CA TRP A 6 -77.01 -4.70 23.30
C TRP A 6 -76.44 -6.03 22.82
N PHE A 7 -75.88 -6.03 21.61
CA PHE A 7 -75.05 -7.12 21.08
C PHE A 7 -73.61 -6.91 21.56
N THR A 8 -73.14 -7.75 22.47
CA THR A 8 -71.74 -7.80 22.88
C THR A 8 -70.97 -8.83 22.05
N ARG A 9 -70.12 -8.27 21.18
CA ARG A 9 -68.82 -8.73 20.71
C ARG A 9 -68.57 -10.24 20.54
N ASN A 10 -68.60 -10.62 19.27
CA ASN A 10 -67.96 -11.78 18.69
C ASN A 10 -66.42 -11.69 18.84
N ARG A 11 -65.85 -12.79 19.35
CA ARG A 11 -64.61 -13.45 18.91
C ARG A 11 -63.70 -12.64 17.98
N LEU A 12 -62.67 -11.99 18.53
CA LEU A 12 -61.43 -11.64 17.80
C LEU A 12 -60.28 -11.16 18.72
N VAL A 13 -60.37 -11.37 20.04
CA VAL A 13 -59.32 -10.97 20.99
C VAL A 13 -59.01 -12.14 21.91
N SER A 14 -58.31 -13.14 21.36
CA SER A 14 -57.75 -14.27 22.14
C SER A 14 -56.47 -14.85 21.51
N HIS A 15 -56.14 -14.49 20.26
CA HIS A 15 -54.93 -14.96 19.59
C HIS A 15 -53.82 -13.92 19.45
N LEU A 16 -53.97 -12.73 20.04
CA LEU A 16 -52.96 -11.65 19.96
C LEU A 16 -52.22 -11.36 21.28
N ARG A 17 -52.27 -12.28 22.25
CA ARG A 17 -51.50 -12.18 23.52
C ARG A 17 -50.65 -13.42 23.85
N ILE A 18 -50.46 -14.33 22.89
CA ILE A 18 -49.58 -15.51 23.04
C ILE A 18 -48.42 -15.49 22.03
N ALA A 19 -48.33 -14.47 21.16
CA ALA A 19 -47.29 -14.34 20.15
C ALA A 19 -46.16 -13.34 20.51
N THR A 20 -46.16 -12.74 21.70
CA THR A 20 -45.16 -11.73 22.11
C THR A 20 -44.26 -12.16 23.28
N THR A 21 -44.41 -13.39 23.79
CA THR A 21 -43.57 -13.92 24.89
C THR A 21 -42.75 -15.17 24.51
N VAL A 22 -42.89 -15.70 23.29
CA VAL A 22 -42.06 -16.82 22.78
C VAL A 22 -40.95 -16.34 21.84
N THR A 23 -40.97 -15.09 21.38
CA THR A 23 -39.88 -14.48 20.59
C THR A 23 -38.86 -13.68 21.40
N LEU A 24 -39.06 -13.55 22.72
CA LEU A 24 -38.13 -12.87 23.64
C LEU A 24 -37.41 -13.81 24.63
N MET A 25 -37.62 -15.13 24.52
CA MET A 25 -36.88 -16.16 25.28
C MET A 25 -36.23 -17.23 24.38
N SER A 26 -35.93 -16.88 23.13
CA SER A 26 -34.96 -17.62 22.30
C SER A 26 -33.69 -16.80 22.00
N ALA A 27 -33.52 -15.65 22.67
CA ALA A 27 -32.36 -14.77 22.53
C ALA A 27 -31.29 -14.94 23.63
N ALA A 28 -31.39 -15.99 24.47
CA ALA A 28 -30.46 -16.24 25.58
C ALA A 28 -29.80 -17.63 25.57
N ALA A 29 -29.96 -18.42 24.49
CA ALA A 29 -29.30 -19.71 24.34
C ALA A 29 -28.80 -19.94 22.90
N ALA A 30 -28.15 -18.93 22.33
CA ALA A 30 -27.29 -19.06 21.15
C ALA A 30 -26.02 -18.20 21.26
N MET A 31 -25.65 -17.83 22.50
CA MET A 31 -24.40 -17.14 22.82
C MET A 31 -23.38 -18.13 23.39
N ALA A 32 -22.89 -19.03 22.55
CA ALA A 32 -21.65 -19.78 22.76
C ALA A 32 -21.36 -20.62 21.52
N PHE A 33 -20.92 -20.00 20.42
CA PHE A 33 -20.05 -20.56 19.36
C PHE A 33 -20.00 -19.57 18.18
N VAL A 34 -19.73 -18.28 18.46
CA VAL A 34 -19.04 -17.44 17.48
C VAL A 34 -17.58 -17.53 17.88
N ALA A 35 -16.87 -18.47 17.25
CA ALA A 35 -15.43 -18.52 17.33
C ALA A 35 -14.91 -17.19 16.78
N VAL A 36 -14.51 -16.31 17.72
CA VAL A 36 -13.46 -15.32 17.49
C VAL A 36 -12.37 -16.03 16.72
N LYS A 37 -12.17 -15.70 15.43
CA LYS A 37 -10.90 -16.00 14.78
C LYS A 37 -9.91 -15.07 15.45
N PRO A 38 -9.00 -15.54 16.32
CA PRO A 38 -7.89 -14.71 16.70
C PRO A 38 -7.11 -14.50 15.40
N SER A 39 -6.85 -13.25 15.05
CA SER A 39 -5.82 -12.85 14.10
C SER A 39 -4.46 -13.27 14.67
N GLY A 40 -4.20 -14.58 14.63
CA GLY A 40 -2.89 -15.16 14.80
C GLY A 40 -2.02 -14.84 13.58
N PRO A 41 -0.69 -14.97 13.72
CA PRO A 41 0.23 -14.56 12.68
C PRO A 41 -0.05 -15.37 11.40
N LEU A 42 -0.11 -14.67 10.26
CA LEU A 42 -0.28 -15.25 8.93
C LEU A 42 0.97 -16.04 8.53
N TRP A 43 1.17 -17.19 9.14
CA TRP A 43 2.05 -18.22 8.61
C TRP A 43 1.20 -19.00 7.63
N ALA A 44 1.28 -18.62 6.35
CA ALA A 44 0.84 -19.50 5.29
C ALA A 44 1.51 -20.86 5.52
N LYS A 45 0.72 -21.90 5.81
CA LYS A 45 1.21 -23.27 5.69
C LYS A 45 1.67 -23.41 4.25
N SER A 46 2.98 -23.46 4.05
CA SER A 46 3.57 -23.79 2.77
C SER A 46 2.96 -25.12 2.33
N ASP A 47 2.11 -25.08 1.30
CA ASP A 47 1.71 -26.28 0.58
C ASP A 47 2.97 -26.92 0.01
N SER A 48 3.53 -27.85 0.78
CA SER A 48 4.76 -28.59 0.49
C SER A 48 4.71 -29.24 -0.90
N LYS A 49 3.51 -29.53 -1.42
CA LYS A 49 3.32 -30.10 -2.76
C LYS A 49 3.69 -29.13 -3.90
N ASN A 50 3.53 -27.82 -3.73
CA ASN A 50 3.98 -26.82 -4.71
C ASN A 50 5.41 -26.34 -4.48
N ALA A 51 5.95 -26.50 -3.26
CA ALA A 51 7.36 -26.22 -2.98
C ALA A 51 8.30 -27.27 -3.61
N ILE A 52 7.85 -28.52 -3.74
CA ILE A 52 8.63 -29.62 -4.35
C ILE A 52 8.75 -29.45 -5.87
N ASN A 53 7.80 -28.77 -6.54
CA ASN A 53 7.86 -28.55 -7.99
C ASN A 53 8.80 -27.42 -8.45
N LYS A 54 9.34 -26.60 -7.54
CA LYS A 54 10.45 -25.68 -7.90
C LYS A 54 11.80 -26.40 -8.06
N PHE A 55 11.92 -27.63 -7.58
CA PHE A 55 13.12 -28.47 -7.70
C PHE A 55 13.00 -29.56 -8.77
N SER A 56 11.80 -29.77 -9.34
CA SER A 56 11.60 -30.73 -10.45
C SER A 56 11.96 -30.14 -11.82
N GLN A 57 12.26 -28.84 -11.90
CA GLN A 57 12.77 -28.22 -13.13
C GLN A 57 14.21 -28.69 -13.40
N ASN A 58 14.32 -29.63 -14.35
CA ASN A 58 15.54 -30.02 -15.05
C ASN A 58 16.71 -30.47 -14.17
N ARG A 59 16.96 -31.78 -14.08
CA ARG A 59 18.23 -32.31 -13.56
C ARG A 59 19.47 -31.76 -14.30
N ALA A 60 19.31 -31.24 -15.51
CA ALA A 60 20.33 -30.52 -16.27
C ALA A 60 20.55 -29.06 -15.84
N ALA A 61 19.60 -28.44 -15.12
CA ALA A 61 19.71 -27.08 -14.60
C ALA A 61 20.35 -27.02 -13.20
N LEU A 62 20.40 -28.14 -12.48
CA LEU A 62 21.05 -28.28 -11.17
C LEU A 62 22.57 -27.99 -11.19
N PHE A 63 23.21 -28.11 -12.35
CA PHE A 63 24.66 -27.90 -12.53
C PHE A 63 25.01 -26.60 -13.27
N ARG A 64 24.01 -25.76 -13.61
CA ARG A 64 24.27 -24.45 -14.20
C ARG A 64 24.12 -23.38 -13.13
N ASN A 65 25.18 -22.61 -12.89
CA ASN A 65 25.09 -21.41 -12.06
C ASN A 65 23.97 -20.52 -12.62
N LYS A 66 23.13 -19.96 -11.74
CA LYS A 66 22.09 -19.03 -12.17
C LYS A 66 22.76 -17.82 -12.83
N LEU A 67 22.21 -17.37 -13.95
CA LEU A 67 22.63 -16.11 -14.56
C LEU A 67 22.48 -14.98 -13.53
N ALA A 68 23.44 -14.07 -13.49
CA ALA A 68 23.36 -12.91 -12.61
C ALA A 68 22.39 -11.85 -13.15
N MET A 69 22.13 -11.86 -14.46
CA MET A 69 21.24 -10.93 -15.13
C MET A 69 19.78 -11.44 -15.09
N PRO A 70 18.80 -10.59 -14.70
CA PRO A 70 17.39 -10.97 -14.68
C PRO A 70 16.77 -10.89 -16.09
N GLY A 71 16.00 -11.92 -16.43
CA GLY A 71 15.22 -11.99 -17.68
C GLY A 71 15.85 -12.88 -18.77
N PRO A 72 15.07 -13.24 -19.82
CA PRO A 72 15.65 -13.79 -21.03
C PRO A 72 16.64 -12.78 -21.59
N GLU A 73 17.78 -13.24 -22.10
CA GLU A 73 18.80 -12.40 -22.73
C GLU A 73 18.10 -11.46 -23.72
N ARG A 74 18.06 -10.16 -23.41
CA ARG A 74 17.64 -9.17 -24.41
C ARG A 74 18.71 -9.21 -25.48
N GLU A 75 18.38 -9.74 -26.66
CA GLU A 75 19.21 -9.57 -27.86
C GLU A 75 19.35 -8.06 -28.08
N GLY A 76 20.53 -7.53 -27.77
CA GLY A 76 20.79 -6.10 -27.71
C GLY A 76 21.49 -5.73 -26.41
N GLY A 77 22.82 -5.76 -26.42
CA GLY A 77 23.64 -5.20 -25.34
C GLY A 77 23.38 -3.70 -25.16
N PRO A 78 23.91 -3.09 -24.10
CA PRO A 78 23.64 -1.70 -23.78
C PRO A 78 24.02 -0.76 -24.93
N THR A 79 23.11 0.16 -25.24
CA THR A 79 23.21 1.06 -26.39
C THR A 79 23.94 2.36 -26.05
N ALA A 80 24.14 2.63 -24.76
CA ALA A 80 24.83 3.81 -24.24
C ALA A 80 25.90 3.46 -23.20
N ALA A 81 26.94 4.30 -23.09
CA ALA A 81 28.04 4.09 -22.13
C ALA A 81 27.57 4.12 -20.66
N ALA A 82 26.57 4.95 -20.33
CA ALA A 82 25.97 5.00 -19.00
C ALA A 82 25.23 3.71 -18.65
N GLU A 83 24.55 3.11 -19.63
CA GLU A 83 23.83 1.84 -19.49
C GLU A 83 24.82 0.69 -19.27
N GLN A 84 25.93 0.65 -20.02
CA GLN A 84 27.00 -0.33 -19.82
C GLN A 84 27.67 -0.17 -18.44
N ALA A 85 27.91 1.06 -17.99
CA ALA A 85 28.46 1.32 -16.66
C ALA A 85 27.50 0.91 -15.53
N TYR A 86 26.19 1.05 -15.74
CA TYR A 86 25.18 0.51 -14.82
C TYR A 86 25.18 -1.02 -14.82
N ALA A 87 25.15 -1.65 -16.01
CA ALA A 87 25.15 -3.11 -16.16
C ALA A 87 26.38 -3.75 -15.49
N ASN A 88 27.57 -3.17 -15.66
CA ASN A 88 28.80 -3.66 -15.03
C ASN A 88 28.78 -3.56 -13.48
N ARG A 89 28.07 -2.56 -12.93
CA ARG A 89 27.92 -2.40 -11.47
C ARG A 89 26.83 -3.31 -10.91
N ALA A 90 25.70 -3.42 -11.63
CA ALA A 90 24.57 -4.24 -11.22
C ALA A 90 24.84 -5.74 -11.37
N TYR A 91 25.56 -6.12 -12.44
CA TYR A 91 25.83 -7.51 -12.83
C TYR A 91 27.32 -7.71 -13.11
N PRO A 92 28.17 -7.70 -12.07
CA PRO A 92 29.63 -7.81 -12.22
C PRO A 92 30.12 -9.19 -12.71
N ALA A 93 29.23 -10.16 -12.86
CA ALA A 93 29.55 -11.51 -13.34
C ALA A 93 28.41 -12.03 -14.22
N ALA A 94 28.71 -12.90 -15.19
CA ALA A 94 27.69 -13.54 -16.03
C ALA A 94 26.78 -14.49 -15.23
N TYR A 95 27.31 -15.07 -14.15
CA TYR A 95 26.62 -16.02 -13.29
C TYR A 95 26.82 -15.67 -11.82
N VAL A 96 25.87 -16.04 -10.98
CA VAL A 96 25.98 -15.94 -9.52
C VAL A 96 27.03 -16.94 -9.06
N PRO A 97 28.20 -16.50 -8.53
CA PRO A 97 29.24 -17.43 -8.09
C PRO A 97 28.76 -18.25 -6.89
N VAL A 98 29.22 -19.50 -6.79
CA VAL A 98 28.94 -20.36 -5.62
C VAL A 98 29.38 -19.67 -4.33
N ALA A 99 30.51 -18.96 -4.35
CA ALA A 99 30.99 -18.16 -3.22
C ALA A 99 29.99 -17.08 -2.78
N ALA A 100 29.33 -16.38 -3.71
CA ALA A 100 28.30 -15.39 -3.37
C ALA A 100 27.08 -16.05 -2.70
N THR A 101 26.70 -17.25 -3.15
CA THR A 101 25.62 -18.03 -2.53
C THR A 101 26.00 -18.48 -1.11
N LEU A 102 27.24 -18.94 -0.91
CA LEU A 102 27.73 -19.33 0.41
C LEU A 102 27.83 -18.13 1.36
N ASN A 103 28.32 -16.99 0.88
CA ASN A 103 28.40 -15.75 1.63
C ASN A 103 27.00 -15.23 2.01
N ALA A 104 26.03 -15.29 1.10
CA ALA A 104 24.64 -14.92 1.39
C ALA A 104 24.03 -15.83 2.47
N ARG A 105 24.29 -17.14 2.42
CA ARG A 105 23.86 -18.09 3.47
C ARG A 105 24.54 -17.80 4.81
N ALA A 106 25.83 -17.51 4.81
CA ALA A 106 26.57 -17.13 6.01
C ALA A 106 26.01 -15.83 6.60
N ALA A 107 25.82 -14.80 5.78
CA ALA A 107 25.24 -13.52 6.18
C ALA A 107 23.81 -13.68 6.73
N PHE A 108 22.97 -14.50 6.08
CA PHE A 108 21.63 -14.80 6.59
C PHE A 108 21.67 -15.50 7.95
N ARG A 109 22.56 -16.48 8.14
CA ARG A 109 22.78 -17.12 9.44
C ARG A 109 23.25 -16.12 10.50
N THR A 110 24.15 -15.20 10.14
CA THR A 110 24.58 -14.12 11.03
C THR A 110 23.41 -13.21 11.40
N SER A 111 22.56 -12.83 10.44
CA SER A 111 21.35 -12.01 10.68
C SER A 111 20.32 -12.75 11.53
N GLN A 112 20.19 -14.07 11.40
CA GLN A 112 19.30 -14.89 12.21
C GLN A 112 19.85 -15.12 13.63
N ALA A 113 21.18 -15.19 13.78
CA ALA A 113 21.87 -15.34 15.05
C ALA A 113 21.95 -14.02 15.85
N ARG A 114 21.74 -12.87 15.19
CA ARG A 114 21.31 -11.63 15.87
C ARG A 114 19.91 -11.91 16.39
N GLY A 115 19.81 -12.57 17.54
CA GLY A 115 18.54 -12.89 18.19
C GLY A 115 17.66 -11.65 18.33
N ASN A 116 16.38 -11.86 18.62
CA ASN A 116 15.39 -10.82 18.83
C ASN A 116 15.92 -9.85 19.89
N SER A 117 16.64 -8.82 19.45
CA SER A 117 16.91 -7.67 20.28
C SER A 117 15.52 -7.15 20.62
N ASN A 118 15.28 -6.67 21.84
CA ASN A 118 14.03 -5.99 22.19
C ASN A 118 13.93 -4.65 21.44
N ILE A 119 14.21 -4.62 20.14
CA ILE A 119 13.75 -3.62 19.20
C ILE A 119 12.23 -3.74 19.30
N GLY A 120 11.59 -2.64 19.68
CA GLY A 120 10.16 -2.63 19.97
C GLY A 120 9.34 -3.29 18.86
N VAL A 121 8.11 -3.68 19.21
CA VAL A 121 7.18 -4.27 18.24
C VAL A 121 7.06 -3.32 17.05
N TRP A 122 7.42 -3.78 15.85
CA TRP A 122 7.19 -3.03 14.62
C TRP A 122 5.69 -2.81 14.48
N ASN A 123 5.29 -1.55 14.58
CA ASN A 123 3.90 -1.15 14.40
C ASN A 123 3.74 -0.50 13.02
N LEU A 124 2.79 -0.99 12.24
CA LEU A 124 2.47 -0.41 10.94
C LEU A 124 1.72 0.91 11.17
N ILE A 125 2.35 2.03 10.84
CA ILE A 125 1.74 3.36 10.90
C ILE A 125 1.03 3.75 9.59
N GLY A 126 1.03 2.87 8.59
CA GLY A 126 0.43 3.13 7.28
C GLY A 126 1.15 4.24 6.48
N PRO A 127 0.53 4.72 5.39
CA PRO A 127 -0.74 4.23 4.82
C PRO A 127 -0.60 2.78 4.31
N SER A 128 -1.61 1.93 4.54
CA SER A 128 -1.43 0.46 4.45
C SER A 128 -2.19 -0.25 3.32
N THR A 129 -3.15 0.41 2.66
CA THR A 129 -3.91 -0.20 1.55
C THR A 129 -4.33 0.85 0.53
N THR A 130 -3.91 0.68 -0.71
CA THR A 130 -4.50 1.37 -1.88
C THR A 130 -5.41 0.39 -2.59
N ASN A 131 -6.71 0.68 -2.62
CA ASN A 131 -7.71 -0.14 -3.29
C ASN A 131 -7.99 0.46 -4.68
N PHE A 132 -7.66 -0.28 -5.73
CA PHE A 132 -7.97 0.10 -7.09
C PHE A 132 -9.37 -0.39 -7.44
N PRO A 133 -10.30 0.50 -7.81
CA PRO A 133 -11.61 0.08 -8.30
C PRO A 133 -11.44 -0.70 -9.61
N ASP A 134 -12.37 -1.62 -9.83
CA ASP A 134 -12.45 -2.47 -11.02
C ASP A 134 -12.27 -1.71 -12.34
N VAL A 135 -12.86 -0.51 -12.46
CA VAL A 135 -12.79 0.36 -13.65
C VAL A 135 -11.37 0.80 -14.03
N LEU A 136 -10.42 0.79 -13.09
CA LEU A 136 -9.02 1.16 -13.34
C LEU A 136 -8.13 -0.07 -13.58
N THR A 137 -8.68 -1.28 -13.50
CA THR A 137 -7.92 -2.52 -13.66
C THR A 137 -8.20 -3.15 -15.01
N PHE A 138 -7.14 -3.66 -15.65
CA PHE A 138 -7.28 -4.42 -16.90
C PHE A 138 -8.15 -5.67 -16.75
N SER A 139 -8.19 -6.25 -15.54
CA SER A 139 -9.00 -7.41 -15.20
C SER A 139 -10.47 -7.10 -14.94
N GLY A 140 -10.87 -5.83 -14.80
CA GLY A 140 -12.24 -5.46 -14.40
C GLY A 140 -12.61 -5.96 -13.00
N ALA A 141 -11.63 -6.10 -12.10
CA ALA A 141 -11.82 -6.61 -10.74
C ALA A 141 -11.01 -5.76 -9.77
N PRO A 142 -11.55 -5.44 -8.58
CA PRO A 142 -10.83 -4.61 -7.63
C PRO A 142 -9.51 -5.28 -7.22
N TYR A 143 -8.44 -4.49 -7.13
CA TYR A 143 -7.10 -4.95 -6.82
C TYR A 143 -6.53 -4.15 -5.65
N VAL A 144 -5.90 -4.85 -4.70
CA VAL A 144 -5.15 -4.21 -3.61
C VAL A 144 -3.69 -4.27 -3.97
N ASP A 145 -3.09 -3.09 -4.16
CA ASP A 145 -1.65 -2.96 -4.38
C ASP A 145 -0.95 -2.36 -3.14
N SER A 146 0.36 -2.55 -3.08
CA SER A 146 1.26 -1.77 -2.25
C SER A 146 1.89 -0.65 -3.10
N GLY A 147 1.46 0.58 -2.89
CA GLY A 147 2.09 1.75 -3.53
C GLY A 147 3.54 1.96 -3.10
N ARG A 148 4.32 2.66 -3.93
CA ARG A 148 5.70 3.07 -3.62
C ARG A 148 5.72 4.42 -2.93
N ILE A 149 6.24 4.48 -1.71
CA ILE A 149 6.54 5.74 -1.01
C ILE A 149 7.90 6.26 -1.50
N THR A 150 7.92 7.48 -2.01
CA THR A 150 9.10 8.13 -2.60
C THR A 150 9.76 9.12 -1.65
N ALA A 151 8.97 9.78 -0.80
CA ALA A 151 9.46 10.71 0.20
C ALA A 151 8.60 10.73 1.47
N LEU A 152 9.23 11.09 2.58
CA LEU A 152 8.60 11.29 3.89
C LEU A 152 9.08 12.62 4.47
N ALA A 153 8.17 13.35 5.10
CA ALA A 153 8.50 14.53 5.92
C ALA A 153 7.84 14.39 7.29
N ILE A 154 8.52 14.83 8.33
CA ILE A 154 8.05 14.76 9.72
C ILE A 154 8.13 16.15 10.31
N ASP A 155 7.07 16.59 10.97
CA ASP A 155 7.09 17.84 11.71
C ASP A 155 7.99 17.69 12.94
N PRO A 156 9.02 18.55 13.14
CA PRO A 156 9.92 18.47 14.29
C PRO A 156 9.21 18.60 15.65
N SER A 157 7.98 19.12 15.68
CA SER A 157 7.15 19.18 16.90
C SER A 157 6.48 17.84 17.26
N CYS A 158 6.67 16.80 16.44
CA CYS A 158 6.09 15.47 16.65
C CYS A 158 6.44 14.91 18.04
N ASN A 159 5.39 14.48 18.74
CA ASN A 159 5.43 13.84 20.04
C ASN A 159 4.30 12.80 20.14
N ASN A 160 4.19 12.10 21.28
CA ASN A 160 3.20 11.02 21.46
C ASN A 160 1.73 11.47 21.40
N THR A 161 1.45 12.77 21.55
CA THR A 161 0.08 13.32 21.51
C THR A 161 -0.24 13.91 20.14
N THR A 162 0.70 14.63 19.54
CA THR A 162 0.56 15.24 18.22
C THR A 162 1.78 14.87 17.39
N CYS A 163 1.60 14.10 16.32
CA CYS A 163 2.70 13.75 15.43
C CYS A 163 2.26 13.88 13.99
N ARG A 164 2.64 14.99 13.37
CA ARG A 164 2.37 15.27 11.97
C ARG A 164 3.43 14.64 11.08
N VAL A 165 2.99 13.80 10.16
CA VAL A 165 3.83 13.13 9.17
C VAL A 165 3.16 13.26 7.82
N TRP A 166 3.97 13.48 6.79
CA TRP A 166 3.54 13.45 5.41
C TRP A 166 4.28 12.35 4.65
N ALA A 167 3.54 11.66 3.78
CA ALA A 167 4.07 10.63 2.90
C ALA A 167 3.72 10.97 1.45
N ALA A 168 4.73 10.94 0.58
CA ALA A 168 4.59 11.12 -0.85
C ALA A 168 4.69 9.77 -1.55
N ALA A 169 3.78 9.52 -2.48
CA ALA A 169 3.75 8.30 -3.27
C ALA A 169 4.08 8.58 -4.74
N ALA A 170 4.65 7.56 -5.40
CA ALA A 170 5.09 7.60 -6.79
C ALA A 170 3.99 8.02 -7.79
N GLY A 171 2.75 7.62 -7.57
CA GLY A 171 1.57 8.05 -8.34
C GLY A 171 0.32 8.22 -7.47
N GLY A 172 0.49 8.20 -6.14
CA GLY A 172 -0.59 8.24 -5.16
C GLY A 172 -0.74 9.60 -4.46
N GLY A 173 -0.01 10.62 -4.91
CA GLY A 173 -0.03 11.97 -4.36
C GLY A 173 0.60 12.06 -2.98
N VAL A 174 0.18 13.08 -2.23
CA VAL A 174 0.67 13.37 -0.87
C VAL A 174 -0.42 13.06 0.16
N TRP A 175 -0.03 12.33 1.20
CA TRP A 175 -0.87 11.97 2.33
C TRP A 175 -0.32 12.61 3.60
N ARG A 176 -1.21 13.06 4.49
CA ARG A 176 -0.86 13.58 5.82
C ARG A 176 -1.56 12.79 6.90
N THR A 177 -0.87 12.60 8.02
CA THR A 177 -1.49 12.27 9.31
C THR A 177 -1.04 13.29 10.35
N ASP A 178 -1.91 13.59 11.32
CA ASP A 178 -1.62 14.47 12.47
C ASP A 178 -1.38 13.66 13.77
N ASN A 179 -1.57 12.35 13.70
CA ASN A 179 -1.58 11.42 14.83
C ASN A 179 -0.77 10.14 14.52
N ALA A 180 0.38 10.28 13.86
CA ALA A 180 1.21 9.15 13.39
C ALA A 180 1.58 8.14 14.49
N LEU A 181 1.73 8.61 15.73
CA LEU A 181 2.11 7.80 16.90
C LEU A 181 0.92 7.40 17.78
N SER A 182 -0.32 7.61 17.34
CA SER A 182 -1.51 7.26 18.12
C SER A 182 -1.63 5.75 18.36
N THR A 183 -1.99 5.38 19.59
CA THR A 183 -2.26 3.98 19.98
C THR A 183 -3.52 3.41 19.33
N SER A 184 -4.48 4.28 18.94
CA SER A 184 -5.68 3.88 18.19
C SER A 184 -5.42 3.68 16.69
N GLY A 185 -4.18 3.89 16.24
CA GLY A 185 -3.80 3.93 14.83
C GLY A 185 -3.89 5.36 14.25
N PRO A 186 -3.02 5.66 13.27
CA PRO A 186 -3.00 6.97 12.62
C PRO A 186 -4.08 7.11 11.56
N SER A 187 -4.54 8.35 11.38
CA SER A 187 -5.53 8.71 10.36
C SER A 187 -4.84 9.46 9.24
N TRP A 188 -4.95 8.94 8.02
CA TRP A 188 -4.34 9.51 6.83
C TRP A 188 -5.36 10.26 5.98
N THR A 189 -4.97 11.42 5.47
CA THR A 189 -5.77 12.27 4.60
C THR A 189 -4.99 12.56 3.33
N PHE A 190 -5.60 12.37 2.18
CA PHE A 190 -5.05 12.78 0.89
C PHE A 190 -5.14 14.31 0.77
N ILE A 191 -4.01 14.97 0.49
CA ILE A 191 -3.89 16.44 0.55
C ILE A 191 -3.41 17.10 -0.74
N SER A 192 -3.14 16.34 -1.81
CA SER A 192 -2.65 16.87 -3.09
C SER A 192 -3.72 16.95 -4.19
N GLY A 193 -4.99 17.11 -3.83
CA GLY A 193 -6.10 17.09 -4.80
C GLY A 193 -6.11 18.22 -5.84
N SER A 194 -5.32 19.28 -5.65
CA SER A 194 -5.18 20.39 -6.60
C SER A 194 -3.97 20.25 -7.54
N PHE A 195 -3.22 19.15 -7.47
CA PHE A 195 -2.03 18.96 -8.29
C PHE A 195 -2.42 18.53 -9.71
N ALA A 196 -1.62 18.92 -10.70
CA ALA A 196 -1.80 18.48 -12.08
C ALA A 196 -1.45 16.99 -12.29
N THR A 197 -0.68 16.41 -11.38
CA THR A 197 -0.30 14.99 -11.36
C THR A 197 -0.25 14.49 -9.92
N ASN A 198 -0.52 13.19 -9.72
CA ASN A 198 -0.31 12.52 -8.44
C ASN A 198 1.10 11.93 -8.31
N ALA A 199 1.97 12.12 -9.30
CA ALA A 199 3.34 11.67 -9.24
C ALA A 199 4.19 12.61 -8.40
N ILE A 200 4.66 12.12 -7.24
CA ILE A 200 5.46 12.92 -6.31
C ILE A 200 6.81 12.26 -6.12
N GLY A 201 7.88 12.99 -6.44
CA GLY A 201 9.25 12.50 -6.35
C GLY A 201 9.98 13.01 -5.12
N THR A 202 9.57 14.15 -4.57
CA THR A 202 10.20 14.75 -3.40
C THR A 202 9.21 15.53 -2.54
N LEU A 203 9.46 15.51 -1.23
CA LEU A 203 8.70 16.22 -0.22
C LEU A 203 9.66 16.77 0.83
N THR A 204 9.51 18.05 1.19
CA THR A 204 10.37 18.70 2.19
C THR A 204 9.55 19.66 3.04
N TYR A 205 9.75 19.61 4.35
CA TYR A 205 9.13 20.51 5.30
C TYR A 205 10.17 21.44 5.92
N ASP A 206 9.96 22.73 5.72
CA ASP A 206 10.71 23.81 6.37
C ASP A 206 9.93 24.26 7.61
N ALA A 207 10.37 23.76 8.77
CA ALA A 207 9.73 24.07 10.04
C ALA A 207 9.89 25.54 10.47
N ALA A 208 10.97 26.22 10.04
CA ALA A 208 11.21 27.62 10.40
C ALA A 208 10.18 28.56 9.77
N HIS A 209 9.66 28.19 8.60
CA HIS A 209 8.63 28.96 7.88
C HIS A 209 7.29 28.22 7.79
N THR A 210 7.11 27.11 8.53
CA THR A 210 5.91 26.26 8.49
C THR A 210 5.47 25.93 7.05
N THR A 211 6.44 25.67 6.19
CA THR A 211 6.21 25.54 4.74
C THR A 211 6.54 24.14 4.26
N LEU A 212 5.58 23.50 3.59
CA LEU A 212 5.75 22.22 2.93
C LEU A 212 5.93 22.44 1.42
N TYR A 213 6.94 21.81 0.84
CA TYR A 213 7.21 21.81 -0.59
C TYR A 213 7.07 20.39 -1.14
N ALA A 214 6.34 20.25 -2.24
CA ALA A 214 6.20 18.99 -2.98
C ALA A 214 6.72 19.19 -4.41
N GLY A 215 7.71 18.38 -4.79
CA GLY A 215 8.18 18.31 -6.17
C GLY A 215 7.52 17.12 -6.88
N THR A 216 6.85 17.42 -7.98
CA THR A 216 6.13 16.41 -8.79
C THR A 216 7.06 15.72 -9.79
N GLY A 217 6.62 14.55 -10.28
CA GLY A 217 7.35 13.66 -11.19
C GLY A 217 8.03 12.50 -10.47
N GLU A 218 8.37 11.45 -11.22
CA GLU A 218 8.89 10.19 -10.67
C GLU A 218 10.30 9.88 -11.22
N PRO A 219 11.37 9.98 -10.42
CA PRO A 219 12.75 9.83 -10.90
C PRO A 219 13.19 8.37 -11.05
N ASN A 220 12.30 7.40 -10.83
CA ASN A 220 12.64 6.00 -10.68
C ASN A 220 12.86 5.26 -12.03
N SER A 221 12.58 5.93 -13.16
CA SER A 221 12.74 5.38 -14.52
C SER A 221 12.03 4.03 -14.69
N SER A 222 10.90 3.85 -14.02
CA SER A 222 10.03 2.70 -14.17
C SER A 222 9.08 2.91 -15.36
N GLY A 223 8.51 1.83 -15.90
CA GLY A 223 7.57 1.94 -17.01
C GLY A 223 6.27 2.68 -16.64
N ASP A 224 5.98 2.80 -15.34
CA ASP A 224 4.87 3.55 -14.76
C ASP A 224 5.30 4.93 -14.21
N SER A 225 6.53 5.39 -14.48
CA SER A 225 7.01 6.70 -14.02
C SER A 225 6.36 7.83 -14.84
N GLU A 226 5.75 8.79 -14.14
CA GLU A 226 5.08 9.94 -14.77
C GLU A 226 5.94 11.21 -14.70
N ALA A 227 5.75 12.10 -15.69
CA ALA A 227 6.41 13.39 -15.74
C ALA A 227 5.91 14.34 -14.64
N GLY A 228 6.82 15.19 -14.14
CA GLY A 228 6.50 16.24 -13.17
C GLY A 228 5.96 17.51 -13.81
N PHE A 229 5.12 18.21 -13.06
CA PHE A 229 4.59 19.54 -13.38
C PHE A 229 5.18 20.64 -12.47
N GLY A 230 6.34 20.38 -11.89
CA GLY A 230 7.06 21.36 -11.09
C GLY A 230 6.82 21.27 -9.58
N VAL A 231 6.95 22.40 -8.88
CA VAL A 231 6.93 22.46 -7.42
C VAL A 231 5.65 23.13 -6.90
N TYR A 232 5.03 22.51 -5.90
CA TYR A 232 3.92 23.06 -5.14
C TYR A 232 4.40 23.44 -3.74
N LYS A 233 3.85 24.54 -3.20
CA LYS A 233 4.12 25.05 -1.86
C LYS A 233 2.83 25.11 -1.04
N SER A 234 2.89 24.73 0.23
CA SER A 234 1.82 24.91 1.20
C SER A 234 2.37 25.56 2.47
N THR A 235 1.62 26.48 3.07
CA THR A 235 1.96 27.14 4.35
C THR A 235 0.98 26.79 5.47
N ASP A 236 0.11 25.80 5.24
CA ASP A 236 -0.94 25.37 6.18
C ASP A 236 -0.92 23.85 6.40
N GLY A 237 0.24 23.22 6.19
CA GLY A 237 0.43 21.78 6.37
C GLY A 237 -0.26 20.93 5.30
N GLY A 238 -0.54 21.50 4.14
CA GLY A 238 -1.09 20.81 2.98
C GLY A 238 -2.60 20.95 2.79
N ASN A 239 -3.28 21.82 3.54
CA ASN A 239 -4.72 22.06 3.32
C ASN A 239 -4.95 22.86 2.03
N SER A 240 -4.03 23.76 1.70
CA SER A 240 -4.00 24.49 0.44
C SER A 240 -2.59 24.51 -0.16
N TRP A 241 -2.54 24.60 -1.48
CA TRP A 241 -1.30 24.58 -2.23
C TRP A 241 -1.27 25.70 -3.28
N THR A 242 -0.10 26.31 -3.43
CA THR A 242 0.23 27.24 -4.50
C THR A 242 1.25 26.57 -5.42
N HIS A 243 0.92 26.51 -6.70
CA HIS A 243 1.87 26.06 -7.73
C HIS A 243 2.91 27.16 -7.98
N LEU A 244 4.19 26.82 -7.88
CA LEU A 244 5.28 27.76 -8.12
C LEU A 244 5.60 27.79 -9.61
N ALA A 245 5.56 28.98 -10.21
CA ALA A 245 5.63 29.17 -11.66
C ALA A 245 6.99 28.81 -12.31
N SER A 246 8.02 28.42 -11.55
CA SER A 246 9.41 28.42 -12.00
C SER A 246 9.91 27.16 -12.73
N ASN A 247 9.06 26.17 -13.09
CA ASN A 247 9.51 25.00 -13.85
C ASN A 247 8.41 24.23 -14.64
N THR A 248 7.57 24.94 -15.41
CA THR A 248 6.58 24.33 -16.31
C THR A 248 7.19 23.85 -17.64
N SER A 249 8.23 23.01 -17.61
CA SER A 249 8.74 22.38 -18.82
C SER A 249 8.74 20.87 -18.66
N VAL A 250 7.73 20.21 -19.23
CA VAL A 250 7.83 18.79 -19.58
C VAL A 250 8.70 18.73 -20.84
N PRO A 251 9.83 18.00 -20.86
CA PRO A 251 10.56 17.77 -22.11
C PRO A 251 9.63 17.06 -23.09
N ALA A 252 9.29 17.72 -24.20
CA ALA A 252 8.65 17.06 -25.32
C ALA A 252 9.62 16.00 -25.86
N GLY A 253 9.25 14.72 -25.79
CA GLY A 253 9.96 13.66 -26.53
C GLY A 253 10.78 12.66 -25.73
N SER A 254 10.64 12.54 -24.41
CA SER A 254 11.21 11.41 -23.65
C SER A 254 10.12 10.56 -22.98
N GLY A 255 9.50 9.70 -23.78
CA GLY A 255 9.07 8.36 -23.35
C GLY A 255 8.02 8.22 -22.25
N VAL A 256 7.06 9.14 -22.13
CA VAL A 256 5.78 8.85 -21.48
C VAL A 256 4.72 8.80 -22.57
N ASP A 257 4.23 7.61 -22.85
CA ASP A 257 3.20 7.34 -23.83
C ASP A 257 1.88 7.96 -23.32
N CYS A 258 1.58 9.18 -23.76
CA CYS A 258 0.30 9.85 -23.47
C CYS A 258 -0.84 9.40 -24.40
N ASP A 259 -0.64 8.36 -25.23
CA ASP A 259 -1.65 7.90 -26.19
C ASP A 259 -2.61 6.82 -25.65
N ALA A 260 -2.57 6.53 -24.34
CA ALA A 260 -3.60 5.71 -23.71
C ALA A 260 -4.58 6.59 -22.92
N VAL A 261 -5.85 6.56 -23.34
CA VAL A 261 -7.04 7.04 -22.62
C VAL A 261 -7.45 8.51 -22.86
N PHE A 262 -7.65 8.90 -24.13
CA PHE A 262 -8.83 9.69 -24.54
C PHE A 262 -9.18 9.37 -26.00
N GLY A 263 -9.97 8.31 -26.15
CA GLY A 263 -10.76 8.00 -27.35
C GLY A 263 -12.21 7.82 -26.96
#